data_AF-A0A6I4KUI5-F1
#
_entry.id   AF-A0A6I4KUI5-F1
#
_cell.length_a   1.000
_cell.length_b   1.000
_cell.length_c   1.000
_cell.angle_alpha   90.00
_cell.angle_beta   90.00
_cell.angle_gamma   90.00
#
_symmetry.space_group_name_H-M   'P 1'
#
loop_
_entity.id
_entity.type
_entity.pdbx_description
1 polymer ?
#
loop_
_entity_poly.entity_id
_entity_poly.type
_entity_poly.pdbx_seq_one_letter_code
_entity_poly.pdbx_strand_id
1 'polypeptide(L)'
;MSEVEISPEDEARYMEIMAAYDEAMRREAERISKRRAADHHTNCRDCGKFTGKARWVLKDSALAKERNHRPLCESCFDEYDDNFY
;
A
#
# COMPACT_ATOMS: atom_id res chain seq x y z
N MET A 1 -0.24 37.34 6.11
CA MET A 1 -0.61 36.02 5.57
C MET A 1 -1.65 36.28 4.52
N SER A 2 -1.34 36.10 3.23
CA SER A 2 -2.30 36.31 2.15
C SER A 2 -3.33 35.19 2.18
N GLU A 3 -4.62 35.54 2.22
CA GLU A 3 -5.70 34.60 2.02
C GLU A 3 -5.58 34.02 0.60
N VAL A 4 -5.43 32.70 0.49
CA VAL A 4 -5.42 32.03 -0.81
C VAL A 4 -6.87 32.01 -1.28
N GLU A 5 -7.21 32.91 -2.21
CA GLU A 5 -8.51 32.87 -2.89
C GLU A 5 -8.55 31.65 -3.81
N ILE A 6 -9.26 30.60 -3.40
CA ILE A 6 -9.46 29.40 -4.20
C ILE A 6 -10.55 29.71 -5.22
N SER A 7 -10.22 29.63 -6.51
CA SER A 7 -11.20 29.76 -7.58
C SER A 7 -12.23 28.62 -7.47
N PRO A 8 -13.52 28.86 -7.78
CA PRO A 8 -14.52 27.81 -7.87
C PRO A 8 -14.13 26.66 -8.81
N GLU A 9 -13.31 26.95 -9.83
CA GLU A 9 -12.76 25.93 -10.75
C GLU A 9 -11.71 25.05 -10.08
N ASP A 10 -10.86 25.62 -9.21
CA ASP A 10 -9.87 24.87 -8.45
C ASP A 10 -10.52 23.99 -7.37
N GLU A 11 -11.60 24.49 -6.75
CA GLU A 11 -12.42 23.70 -5.81
C GLU A 11 -13.10 22.52 -6.52
N ALA A 12 -13.70 22.75 -7.69
CA ALA A 12 -14.30 21.68 -8.49
C ALA A 12 -13.26 20.62 -8.92
N ARG A 13 -12.07 21.06 -9.36
CA ARG A 13 -10.97 20.14 -9.72
C ARG A 13 -10.48 19.35 -8.51
N TYR A 14 -10.37 19.97 -7.34
CA TYR A 14 -9.99 19.27 -6.11
C TYR A 14 -11.02 18.19 -5.75
N MET A 15 -12.30 18.52 -5.82
CA MET A 15 -13.39 17.56 -5.55
C MET A 15 -13.36 16.37 -6.52
N GLU A 16 -13.08 16.61 -7.81
CA GLU A 16 -12.92 15.54 -8.81
C GLU A 16 -11.74 14.62 -8.48
N ILE A 17 -10.59 15.19 -8.10
CA ILE A 17 -9.40 14.42 -7.69
C ILE A 17 -9.69 13.57 -6.45
N MET A 18 -10.37 14.15 -5.44
CA MET A 18 -10.72 13.42 -4.21
C MET A 18 -11.70 12.28 -4.49
N ALA A 19 -12.70 12.49 -5.35
CA ALA A 19 -13.63 11.44 -5.74
C ALA A 19 -12.92 10.29 -6.49
N ALA A 20 -11.97 10.61 -7.36
CA ALA A 20 -11.16 9.61 -8.05
C ALA A 20 -10.27 8.83 -7.07
N TYR A 21 -9.70 9.51 -6.07
CA TYR A 21 -8.90 8.89 -5.02
C TYR A 21 -9.73 7.91 -4.17
N ASP A 22 -10.93 8.32 -3.72
CA ASP A 22 -11.82 7.47 -2.93
C ASP A 22 -12.21 6.20 -3.68
N GLU A 23 -12.52 6.32 -4.98
CA GLU A 23 -12.82 5.17 -5.82
C GLU A 23 -11.61 4.22 -5.97
N ALA A 24 -10.41 4.77 -6.15
CA ALA A 24 -9.18 3.96 -6.20
C ALA A 24 -8.95 3.22 -4.88
N MET A 25 -9.16 3.88 -3.74
CA MET A 25 -9.03 3.28 -2.41
C MET A 25 -10.05 2.17 -2.18
N ARG A 26 -11.31 2.35 -2.62
CA ARG A 26 -12.33 1.28 -2.55
C ARG A 26 -11.93 0.06 -3.36
N ARG A 27 -11.51 0.25 -4.61
CA ARG A 27 -11.06 -0.85 -5.49
C ARG A 27 -9.88 -1.60 -4.89
N GLU A 28 -8.92 -0.89 -4.32
CA GLU A 28 -7.78 -1.52 -3.68
C GLU A 28 -8.19 -2.30 -2.42
N ALA A 29 -9.09 -1.76 -1.60
CA ALA A 29 -9.64 -2.46 -0.44
C ALA A 29 -10.37 -3.76 -0.84
N GLU A 30 -11.16 -3.73 -1.91
CA GLU A 30 -11.79 -4.94 -2.46
C GLU A 30 -10.77 -5.96 -2.97
N ARG A 31 -9.71 -5.51 -3.64
CA ARG A 31 -8.65 -6.39 -4.12
C ARG A 31 -7.91 -7.05 -2.95
N ILE A 32 -7.62 -6.28 -1.90
CA ILE A 32 -6.99 -6.77 -0.67
C ILE A 32 -7.90 -7.77 0.06
N SER A 33 -9.21 -7.50 0.14
CA SER A 33 -10.15 -8.37 0.84
C SER A 33 -10.22 -9.77 0.22
N LYS A 34 -10.16 -9.83 -1.13
CA LYS A 34 -10.20 -11.06 -1.93
C LYS A 34 -8.91 -11.91 -1.85
N ARG A 35 -7.81 -11.39 -1.29
CA ARG A 35 -6.55 -12.16 -1.16
C ARG A 35 -6.74 -13.39 -0.25
N ARG A 36 -6.26 -14.54 -0.71
CA ARG A 36 -6.25 -15.81 0.03
C ARG A 36 -4.86 -16.12 0.57
N ALA A 37 -4.79 -16.56 1.82
CA ALA A 37 -3.52 -16.87 2.48
C ALA A 37 -2.75 -18.01 1.79
N ALA A 38 -3.45 -18.96 1.17
CA ALA A 38 -2.83 -20.07 0.44
C ALA A 38 -1.91 -19.58 -0.70
N ASP A 39 -2.31 -18.51 -1.39
CA ASP A 39 -1.63 -18.00 -2.59
C ASP A 39 -0.52 -16.98 -2.25
N HIS A 40 -0.43 -16.55 -0.99
CA HIS A 40 0.43 -15.44 -0.58
C HIS A 40 1.42 -15.81 0.53
N HIS A 41 2.57 -15.15 0.53
CA HIS A 41 3.42 -15.04 1.71
C HIS A 41 2.77 -14.04 2.68
N THR A 42 2.46 -14.52 3.89
CA THR A 42 1.73 -13.76 4.92
C THR A 42 2.62 -13.30 6.07
N ASN A 43 3.79 -13.91 6.25
CA ASN A 43 4.67 -13.68 7.38
C ASN A 43 5.87 -12.85 6.95
N CYS A 44 6.28 -11.94 7.85
CA CYS A 44 7.42 -11.09 7.69
C CYS A 44 8.66 -11.93 7.33
N ARG A 45 9.43 -11.48 6.35
CA ARG A 45 10.69 -12.11 5.93
C ARG A 45 11.68 -12.22 7.10
N ASP A 46 11.79 -11.17 7.90
CA ASP A 46 12.93 -11.00 8.82
C ASP A 46 12.58 -11.48 10.23
N CYS A 47 11.40 -11.13 10.76
CA CYS A 47 10.98 -11.50 12.11
C CYS A 47 9.88 -12.58 12.19
N GLY A 48 9.36 -13.04 11.05
CA GLY A 48 8.29 -14.06 11.01
C GLY A 48 6.90 -13.60 11.47
N LYS A 49 6.75 -12.36 11.95
CA LYS A 49 5.45 -11.80 12.38
C LYS A 49 4.43 -11.83 11.25
N PHE A 50 3.19 -12.19 11.55
CA PHE A 50 2.11 -12.12 10.57
C PHE A 50 1.88 -10.67 10.13
N THR A 51 1.85 -10.46 8.81
CA THR A 51 1.67 -9.14 8.20
C THR A 51 0.22 -8.92 7.79
N GLY A 52 -0.23 -7.66 7.79
CA GLY A 52 -1.56 -7.31 7.32
C GLY A 52 -1.74 -7.62 5.83
N LYS A 53 -2.98 -7.92 5.41
CA LYS A 53 -3.30 -8.30 4.03
C LYS A 53 -2.78 -7.34 2.96
N ALA A 54 -2.72 -6.05 3.27
CA ALA A 54 -2.19 -5.03 2.37
C ALA A 54 -0.75 -5.32 1.93
N ARG A 55 0.07 -5.87 2.83
CA ARG A 55 1.49 -6.16 2.58
C ARG A 55 1.75 -7.55 2.01
N TRP A 56 0.75 -8.43 1.95
CA TRP A 56 0.93 -9.81 1.47
C TRP A 56 1.49 -9.86 0.05
N VAL A 57 2.43 -10.78 -0.18
CA VAL A 57 3.12 -10.95 -1.46
C VAL A 57 2.64 -12.23 -2.13
N LEU A 58 2.21 -12.18 -3.39
CA LEU A 58 1.79 -13.37 -4.13
C LEU A 58 2.99 -14.30 -4.35
N LYS A 59 2.87 -15.57 -3.96
CA LYS A 59 3.95 -16.58 -4.10
C LYS A 59 4.39 -16.76 -5.54
N ASP A 60 3.45 -16.62 -6.47
CA ASP A 60 3.69 -16.83 -7.89
C ASP A 60 4.27 -15.63 -8.64
N SER A 61 4.41 -14.48 -7.99
CA SER A 61 4.99 -13.29 -8.62
C SER A 61 6.46 -13.52 -8.99
N ALA A 62 6.91 -12.94 -10.11
CA ALA A 62 8.30 -13.03 -10.55
C ALA A 62 9.27 -12.56 -9.46
N LEU A 63 8.92 -11.48 -8.75
CA LEU A 63 9.70 -10.95 -7.63
C LEU A 63 9.82 -11.94 -6.47
N ALA A 64 8.74 -12.64 -6.11
CA ALA A 64 8.78 -13.67 -5.07
C ALA A 64 9.65 -14.87 -5.50
N LYS A 65 9.57 -15.28 -6.77
CA LYS A 65 10.31 -16.42 -7.32
C LYS A 65 11.80 -16.15 -7.50
N GLU A 66 12.15 -15.00 -8.09
CA GLU A 66 13.54 -14.68 -8.46
C GLU A 66 14.35 -14.13 -7.29
N ARG A 67 13.73 -13.34 -6.42
CA ARG A 67 14.42 -12.63 -5.33
C ARG A 67 14.05 -13.15 -3.94
N ASN A 68 13.29 -14.26 -3.86
CA ASN A 68 12.71 -14.78 -2.61
C ASN A 68 11.99 -13.68 -1.81
N HIS A 69 11.34 -12.75 -2.52
CA HIS A 69 10.72 -11.58 -1.92
C HIS A 69 9.51 -12.01 -1.08
N ARG A 70 9.46 -11.53 0.17
CA ARG A 70 8.43 -11.82 1.16
C ARG A 70 7.99 -10.52 1.81
N PRO A 71 6.80 -10.44 2.41
CA PRO A 71 6.34 -9.20 3.03
C PRO A 71 7.24 -8.80 4.20
N LEU A 72 7.27 -7.52 4.55
CA LEU A 72 7.88 -7.00 5.78
C LEU A 72 6.79 -6.42 6.68
N CYS A 73 6.86 -6.68 7.99
CA CYS A 73 6.03 -5.97 8.95
C CYS A 73 6.46 -4.50 9.03
N GLU A 74 5.62 -3.66 9.64
CA GLU A 74 5.88 -2.21 9.79
C GLU A 74 7.24 -1.94 10.44
N SER A 75 7.48 -2.49 11.62
CA SER A 75 8.76 -2.32 12.33
C SER A 75 9.98 -2.75 11.51
N CYS A 76 9.93 -3.92 10.85
CA CYS A 76 11.04 -4.39 10.01
C CYS A 76 11.12 -3.69 8.66
N PHE A 77 10.16 -2.82 8.30
CA PHE A 77 10.25 -1.99 7.09
C PHE A 77 10.83 -0.63 7.44
N ASP A 78 10.34 -0.03 8.53
CA ASP A 78 10.79 1.28 9.02
C ASP A 78 12.31 1.26 9.31
N GLU A 79 12.84 0.14 9.83
CA GLU A 79 14.30 -0.05 9.99
C GLU A 79 15.11 -0.01 8.68
N TYR A 80 14.50 -0.24 7.52
CA TYR A 80 15.15 -0.07 6.21
C TYR A 80 14.96 1.34 5.64
N ASP A 81 13.85 2.01 5.98
CA ASP A 81 13.55 3.38 5.52
C ASP A 81 14.40 4.42 6.31
N ASP A 82 14.61 4.16 7.60
CA ASP A 82 15.47 4.97 8.48
C ASP A 82 16.97 4.91 8.12
N ASN A 83 17.37 4.02 7.19
CA ASN A 83 18.76 3.96 6.69
C ASN A 83 19.01 4.84 5.45
N PHE A 84 18.03 5.65 5.02
CA PHE A 84 18.14 6.55 3.86
C PHE A 84 18.18 8.05 4.20
N TYR A 85 18.30 8.43 5.48
CA TYR A 85 18.43 9.84 5.90
C TYR A 85 19.60 10.10 6.85
#